data_AF-A0A1V3RQY1-F1
#
_entry.id   AF-A0A1V3RQY1-F1
#
_cell.length_a   1.000
_cell.length_b   1.000
_cell.length_c   1.000
_cell.angle_alpha   90.00
_cell.angle_beta   90.00
_cell.angle_gamma   90.00
#
_symmetry.space_group_name_H-M   'P 1'
#
loop_
_entity.id
_entity.type
_entity.pdbx_description
1 polymer ?
#
loop_
_entity_poly.entity_id
_entity_poly.type
_entity_poly.pdbx_seq_one_letter_code
_entity_poly.pdbx_strand_id
1 'polypeptide(L)'
;MSNKLDKKTEELEQTLAKQLEVLKKDSQEWLKVGAVVAVGALLTYGIIRATKKKKVKTTDKALEVLEKEGLLNEDIKKRLTKSKGSSFWPNLTQRLIILGLALAKDKIFSEIFSSPAEVKEGEKSK
;
A
#
# COMPACT_ATOMS: atom_id res chain seq x y z
N MET A 1 -0.73 21.79 -51.38
CA MET A 1 -0.51 22.08 -49.95
C MET A 1 -1.37 21.19 -49.04
N SER A 2 -2.61 20.87 -49.44
CA SER A 2 -3.57 20.04 -48.68
C SER A 2 -3.07 18.62 -48.36
N ASN A 3 -2.54 17.89 -49.35
CA ASN A 3 -2.07 16.50 -49.16
C ASN A 3 -0.91 16.32 -48.16
N LYS A 4 -0.19 17.38 -47.79
CA LYS A 4 0.86 17.33 -46.74
C LYS A 4 0.29 17.52 -45.34
N LEU A 5 -0.84 18.22 -45.23
CA LEU A 5 -1.52 18.45 -43.96
C LEU A 5 -2.30 17.19 -43.56
N ASP A 6 -3.00 16.58 -44.51
CA ASP A 6 -3.76 15.34 -44.26
C ASP A 6 -2.86 14.19 -43.80
N LYS A 7 -1.69 14.01 -44.43
CA LYS A 7 -0.69 13.03 -44.00
C LYS A 7 -0.16 13.29 -42.58
N LYS A 8 0.04 14.56 -42.22
CA LYS A 8 0.48 14.92 -40.86
C LYS A 8 -0.60 14.64 -39.83
N THR A 9 -1.87 14.84 -40.19
CA THR A 9 -3.01 14.51 -39.33
C THR A 9 -3.12 13.00 -39.13
N GLU A 10 -2.99 12.19 -40.19
CA GLU A 10 -2.97 10.72 -40.08
C GLU A 10 -1.79 10.19 -39.25
N GLU A 11 -0.60 10.78 -39.41
CA GLU A 11 0.57 10.44 -38.59
C GLU A 11 0.38 10.82 -37.11
N LEU A 12 -0.26 11.96 -36.85
CA LEU A 12 -0.59 12.41 -35.50
C LEU A 12 -1.63 11.49 -34.84
N GLU A 13 -2.68 11.11 -35.56
CA GLU A 13 -3.70 10.17 -35.08
C GLU A 13 -3.11 8.78 -34.82
N GLN A 14 -2.24 8.27 -35.71
CA GLN A 14 -1.52 7.03 -35.47
C GLN A 14 -0.62 7.10 -34.24
N THR A 15 0.05 8.24 -34.03
CA THR A 15 0.94 8.42 -32.88
C THR A 15 0.15 8.49 -31.57
N LEU A 16 -0.99 9.19 -31.57
CA LEU A 16 -1.93 9.24 -30.44
C LEU A 16 -2.53 7.85 -30.14
N ALA A 17 -2.91 7.10 -31.16
CA ALA A 17 -3.43 5.75 -31.02
C ALA A 17 -2.38 4.81 -30.41
N LYS A 18 -1.12 4.90 -30.87
CA LYS A 18 0.00 4.14 -30.29
C LYS A 18 0.28 4.53 -28.84
N GLN A 19 0.26 5.82 -28.51
CA GLN A 19 0.45 6.28 -27.13
C GLN A 19 -0.69 5.81 -26.21
N LEU A 20 -1.93 5.80 -26.70
CA LEU A 20 -3.08 5.26 -25.97
C LEU A 20 -3.01 3.74 -25.78
N GLU A 21 -2.52 3.01 -26.77
CA GLU A 21 -2.37 1.55 -26.68
C GLU A 21 -1.28 1.15 -25.69
N VAL A 22 -0.15 1.84 -25.70
CA VAL A 22 0.93 1.67 -24.70
C VAL A 22 0.42 2.04 -23.31
N LEU A 23 -0.27 3.17 -23.16
CA LEU A 23 -0.84 3.57 -21.88
C LEU A 23 -1.88 2.56 -21.38
N LYS A 24 -2.69 1.96 -22.26
CA LYS A 24 -3.64 0.89 -21.88
C LYS A 24 -2.90 -0.34 -21.37
N LYS A 25 -1.83 -0.77 -22.04
CA LYS A 25 -1.00 -1.91 -21.61
C LYS A 25 -0.34 -1.63 -20.25
N ASP A 26 0.30 -0.47 -20.10
CA ASP A 26 0.95 -0.08 -18.84
C ASP A 26 -0.08 0.07 -17.72
N SER A 27 -1.26 0.63 -18.03
CA SER A 27 -2.32 0.80 -17.04
C SER A 27 -2.81 -0.53 -16.47
N GLN A 28 -2.79 -1.64 -17.21
CA GLN A 28 -3.22 -2.94 -16.68
C GLN A 28 -2.29 -3.45 -15.58
N GLU A 29 -0.99 -3.18 -15.66
CA GLU A 29 -0.03 -3.57 -14.63
C GLU A 29 -0.09 -2.64 -13.42
N TRP A 30 -0.16 -1.32 -13.65
CA TRP A 30 -0.38 -0.34 -12.58
C TRP A 30 -1.72 -0.51 -11.88
N LEU A 31 -2.76 -0.98 -12.57
CA LEU A 31 -4.05 -1.29 -11.97
C LEU A 31 -3.95 -2.47 -10.99
N LYS A 32 -3.19 -3.53 -11.33
CA LYS A 32 -2.96 -4.67 -10.43
C LYS A 32 -2.19 -4.25 -9.18
N VAL A 33 -1.10 -3.49 -9.35
CA VAL A 33 -0.30 -2.97 -8.24
C VAL A 33 -1.14 -2.00 -7.39
N GLY A 34 -1.85 -1.08 -8.04
CA GLY A 34 -2.74 -0.12 -7.40
C GLY A 34 -3.86 -0.79 -6.61
N ALA A 35 -4.44 -1.88 -7.13
CA ALA A 35 -5.45 -2.66 -6.42
C ALA A 35 -4.89 -3.32 -5.15
N VAL A 36 -3.70 -3.93 -5.22
CA VAL A 36 -3.05 -4.54 -4.05
C VAL A 36 -2.76 -3.49 -2.97
N VAL A 37 -2.21 -2.34 -3.34
CA VAL A 37 -1.95 -1.23 -2.41
C VAL A 37 -3.23 -0.71 -1.78
N ALA A 38 -4.29 -0.54 -2.58
CA ALA A 38 -5.58 -0.07 -2.08
C ALA A 38 -6.21 -1.04 -1.08
N VAL A 39 -6.19 -2.35 -1.37
CA VAL A 39 -6.67 -3.38 -0.43
C VAL A 39 -5.83 -3.38 0.85
N GLY A 40 -4.50 -3.27 0.74
CA GLY A 40 -3.61 -3.15 1.89
C GLY A 40 -3.92 -1.93 2.77
N ALA A 41 -4.18 -0.77 2.15
CA ALA A 41 -4.56 0.45 2.85
C ALA A 41 -5.90 0.30 3.57
N LEU A 42 -6.90 -0.32 2.94
CA LEU A 42 -8.21 -0.57 3.55
C LEU A 42 -8.11 -1.54 4.74
N LEU A 43 -7.33 -2.62 4.60
CA LEU A 43 -7.13 -3.60 5.68
C LEU A 43 -6.43 -2.97 6.88
N THR A 44 -5.32 -2.27 6.65
CA THR A 44 -4.57 -1.58 7.72
C THR A 44 -5.42 -0.52 8.42
N TYR A 45 -6.16 0.29 7.66
CA TYR A 45 -7.12 1.26 8.20
C TYR A 45 -8.19 0.59 9.06
N GLY A 46 -8.76 -0.53 8.60
CA GLY A 46 -9.76 -1.31 9.34
C GLY A 46 -9.24 -1.79 10.69
N ILE A 47 -8.04 -2.38 10.71
CA ILE A 47 -7.38 -2.87 11.94
C ILE A 47 -7.12 -1.71 12.91
N ILE A 48 -6.56 -0.60 12.43
CA ILE A 48 -6.28 0.58 13.26
C ILE A 48 -7.58 1.15 13.83
N ARG A 49 -8.64 1.26 13.04
CA ARG A 49 -9.94 1.77 13.49
C ARG A 49 -10.58 0.87 14.54
N ALA A 50 -10.53 -0.44 14.35
CA ALA A 50 -11.07 -1.41 15.30
C ALA A 50 -10.32 -1.38 16.65
N THR A 51 -8.99 -1.38 16.61
CA THR A 51 -8.15 -1.34 17.82
C THR A 51 -8.29 -0.03 18.58
N LYS A 52 -8.39 1.12 17.90
CA LYS A 52 -8.68 2.42 18.53
C LYS A 52 -10.05 2.43 19.22
N LYS A 53 -11.11 1.93 18.56
CA LYS A 53 -12.46 1.83 19.17
C LYS A 53 -12.47 0.98 20.44
N LYS A 54 -11.74 -0.13 20.47
CA LYS A 54 -11.63 -0.99 21.66
C LYS A 54 -10.97 -0.24 22.83
N LYS A 55 -9.88 0.49 22.56
CA LYS A 55 -9.15 1.27 23.57
C LYS A 55 -10.00 2.38 24.19
N VAL A 56 -10.75 3.11 23.37
CA VAL A 56 -11.67 4.16 23.85
C VAL A 56 -12.72 3.55 24.79
N LYS A 57 -13.40 2.47 24.37
CA LYS A 57 -14.39 1.79 25.23
C LYS A 57 -13.82 1.27 26.56
N THR A 58 -12.58 0.81 26.59
CA THR A 58 -11.95 0.35 27.84
C THR A 58 -11.59 1.51 28.75
N THR A 59 -11.13 2.64 28.20
CA THR A 59 -10.85 3.85 28.97
C THR A 59 -12.13 4.46 29.53
N ASP A 60 -13.21 4.51 28.75
CA ASP A 60 -14.51 5.04 29.18
C ASP A 60 -15.08 4.22 30.33
N LYS A 61 -15.03 2.88 30.24
CA LYS A 61 -15.45 1.98 31.33
C LYS A 61 -14.61 2.15 32.58
N ALA A 62 -13.30 2.35 32.45
CA ALA A 62 -12.43 2.57 33.59
C ALA A 62 -12.74 3.89 34.29
N LEU A 63 -13.04 4.95 33.54
CA LEU A 63 -13.47 6.24 34.09
C LEU A 63 -14.81 6.11 34.83
N GLU A 64 -15.80 5.41 34.24
CA GLU A 64 -17.11 5.22 34.87
C GLU A 64 -17.03 4.46 36.20
N VAL A 65 -16.18 3.43 36.30
CA VAL A 65 -15.97 2.69 37.55
C VAL A 65 -15.27 3.56 38.61
N LEU A 66 -14.26 4.33 38.22
CA LEU A 66 -13.54 5.24 39.13
C LEU A 66 -14.44 6.37 39.65
N GLU A 67 -15.38 6.86 38.83
CA GLU A 67 -16.40 7.83 39.24
C GLU A 67 -17.39 7.21 40.24
N LYS A 68 -17.86 6.00 39.97
CA LYS A 68 -18.77 5.26 40.87
C LYS A 68 -18.16 4.95 42.23
N GLU A 69 -16.86 4.70 42.28
CA GLU A 69 -16.12 4.42 43.52
C GLU A 69 -15.58 5.69 44.21
N GLY A 70 -15.81 6.88 43.64
CA GLY A 70 -15.33 8.15 44.22
C GLY A 70 -13.80 8.31 44.21
N LEU A 71 -13.09 7.49 43.43
CA LEU A 71 -11.63 7.48 43.31
C LEU A 71 -11.12 8.33 42.14
N LEU A 72 -12.03 8.95 41.39
CA LEU A 72 -11.67 9.77 40.24
C LEU A 72 -11.10 11.13 40.68
N ASN A 73 -9.77 11.26 40.58
CA ASN A 73 -9.07 12.54 40.70
C ASN A 73 -8.68 13.10 39.32
N GLU A 74 -8.59 14.43 39.18
CA GLU A 74 -8.22 15.10 37.93
C GLU A 74 -6.84 14.65 37.39
N ASP A 75 -5.90 14.32 38.26
CA ASP A 75 -4.59 13.76 37.87
C ASP A 75 -4.70 12.36 37.26
N ILE A 76 -5.60 11.53 37.79
CA ILE A 76 -5.86 10.16 37.31
C ILE A 76 -6.56 10.23 35.96
N LYS A 77 -7.59 11.07 35.84
CA LYS A 77 -8.30 11.36 34.59
C LYS A 77 -7.34 11.81 33.49
N LYS A 78 -6.44 12.76 33.80
CA LYS A 78 -5.41 13.25 32.87
C LYS A 78 -4.43 12.16 32.44
N ARG A 79 -4.05 11.25 33.32
CA ARG A 79 -3.15 10.12 33.00
C ARG A 79 -3.83 9.04 32.14
N LEU A 80 -5.11 8.74 32.39
CA LEU A 80 -5.91 7.75 31.64
C LEU A 80 -6.31 8.24 30.25
N THR A 81 -6.52 9.55 30.09
CA THR A 81 -6.89 10.17 28.79
C THR A 81 -5.68 10.61 27.95
N LYS A 82 -4.49 10.73 28.55
CA LYS A 82 -3.28 11.11 27.80
C LYS A 82 -2.93 10.05 26.77
N SER A 83 -2.77 10.47 25.52
CA SER A 83 -2.26 9.58 24.47
C SER A 83 -0.81 9.20 24.79
N LYS A 84 -0.58 7.93 25.15
CA LYS A 84 0.77 7.39 25.31
C LYS A 84 1.32 7.10 23.91
N GLY A 85 2.36 7.83 23.51
CA GLY A 85 3.06 7.58 22.26
C GLY A 85 3.54 6.13 22.20
N SER A 86 3.30 5.44 21.08
CA SER A 86 3.64 4.04 20.94
C SER A 86 5.11 3.87 20.55
N SER A 87 5.96 3.50 21.50
CA SER A 87 7.37 3.15 21.24
C SER A 87 7.57 1.86 20.43
N PHE A 88 6.52 1.05 20.25
CA PHE A 88 6.61 -0.24 19.53
C PHE A 88 6.56 -0.10 18.00
N TRP A 89 5.83 0.90 17.48
CA TRP A 89 5.66 1.09 16.03
C TRP A 89 6.96 1.48 15.31
N PRO A 90 7.78 2.43 15.82
CA PRO A 90 9.04 2.80 15.15
C PRO A 90 10.01 1.61 15.01
N ASN A 91 10.19 0.83 16.09
CA ASN A 91 11.10 -0.32 16.09
C ASN A 91 10.60 -1.46 15.20
N LEU A 92 9.30 -1.73 15.21
CA LEU A 92 8.72 -2.77 14.36
C LEU A 92 8.81 -2.39 12.88
N THR A 93 8.47 -1.13 12.54
CA THR A 93 8.57 -0.63 11.16
C THR A 93 10.00 -0.69 10.65
N GLN A 94 10.99 -0.28 11.45
CA GLN A 94 12.40 -0.38 11.07
C GLN A 94 12.81 -1.83 10.76
N ARG A 95 12.40 -2.79 11.59
CA ARG A 95 12.68 -4.22 11.36
C ARG A 95 11.98 -4.75 10.11
N LEU A 96 10.73 -4.35 9.87
CA LEU A 96 9.98 -4.74 8.67
C LEU A 96 10.55 -4.14 7.39
N ILE A 97 11.05 -2.90 7.44
CA ILE A 97 11.73 -2.27 6.31
C ILE A 97 13.02 -3.04 5.97
N ILE A 98 13.84 -3.35 6.98
CA ILE A 98 15.08 -4.11 6.77
C ILE A 98 14.78 -5.51 6.24
N LEU A 99 13.77 -6.19 6.79
CA LEU A 99 13.35 -7.51 6.33
C LEU A 99 12.78 -7.46 4.90
N GLY A 100 11.99 -6.43 4.58
CA GLY A 100 11.46 -6.19 3.25
C GLY A 100 12.57 -5.93 2.22
N LEU A 101 13.56 -5.11 2.56
CA LEU A 101 14.77 -4.90 1.76
C LEU A 101 15.56 -6.21 1.60
N ALA A 102 15.67 -7.02 2.66
CA ALA A 102 16.36 -8.30 2.63
C ALA A 102 15.64 -9.36 1.77
N LEU A 103 14.31 -9.39 1.75
CA LEU A 103 13.55 -10.27 0.86
C LEU A 103 13.53 -9.75 -0.58
N ALA A 104 13.44 -8.43 -0.74
CA ALA A 104 13.48 -7.79 -2.06
C ALA A 104 14.83 -8.02 -2.73
N LYS A 105 15.95 -7.90 -2.01
CA LYS A 105 17.26 -8.27 -2.59
C LYS A 105 17.21 -9.71 -3.10
N ASP A 106 16.71 -10.69 -2.37
CA ASP A 106 16.82 -12.09 -2.80
C ASP A 106 16.03 -12.33 -4.10
N LYS A 107 14.86 -11.69 -4.25
CA LYS A 107 14.08 -11.71 -5.50
C LYS A 107 14.71 -10.89 -6.63
N ILE A 108 15.15 -9.67 -6.35
CA ILE A 108 15.77 -8.76 -7.33
C ILE A 108 17.10 -9.35 -7.84
N PHE A 109 17.91 -9.93 -6.95
CA PHE A 109 19.11 -10.64 -7.34
C PHE A 109 18.78 -11.88 -8.18
N SER A 110 17.72 -12.64 -7.85
CA SER A 110 17.31 -13.76 -8.70
C SER A 110 16.82 -13.30 -10.09
N GLU A 111 16.08 -12.19 -10.20
CA GLU A 111 15.60 -11.67 -11.50
C GLU A 111 16.71 -11.00 -12.33
N ILE A 112 17.66 -10.30 -11.69
CA ILE A 112 18.77 -9.62 -12.37
C ILE A 112 19.85 -10.62 -12.79
N PHE A 113 20.12 -11.66 -11.99
CA PHE A 113 21.23 -12.59 -12.23
C PHE A 113 20.80 -13.98 -12.75
N SER A 114 19.50 -14.33 -12.77
CA SER A 114 18.99 -15.60 -13.38
C SER A 114 18.51 -15.46 -14.82
N SER A 115 19.05 -14.47 -15.54
CA SER A 115 19.31 -14.50 -16.99
C SER A 115 18.25 -13.99 -17.99
N PRO A 116 18.68 -13.28 -19.05
CA PRO A 116 18.03 -13.27 -20.38
C PRO A 116 18.17 -14.62 -21.12
N ALA A 117 17.86 -15.75 -20.48
CA ALA A 117 17.99 -17.08 -21.09
C ALA A 117 16.77 -18.00 -20.94
N GLU A 118 15.57 -17.45 -20.76
CA GLU A 118 14.32 -18.21 -20.94
C GLU A 118 13.35 -17.44 -21.84
N VAL A 119 13.81 -17.16 -23.06
CA VAL A 119 12.92 -16.98 -24.21
C VAL A 119 13.33 -18.00 -25.27
N LYS A 120 12.44 -18.98 -25.48
CA LYS A 120 12.37 -20.05 -26.51
C LYS A 120 12.71 -21.48 -26.05
N GLU A 121 11.68 -22.24 -25.69
CA GLU A 121 11.05 -23.29 -26.53
C GLU A 121 10.07 -24.13 -25.71
N GLY A 122 8.85 -24.29 -26.24
CA GLY A 122 7.82 -25.10 -25.60
C GLY A 122 6.43 -25.05 -26.25
N GLU A 123 6.35 -24.79 -27.56
CA GLU A 123 5.15 -25.16 -28.32
C GLU A 123 5.29 -26.65 -28.72
N LYS A 124 4.45 -27.54 -28.16
CA LYS A 124 3.64 -28.56 -28.87
C LYS A 124 3.25 -29.77 -28.00
N SER A 125 1.95 -30.04 -28.03
CA SER A 125 1.31 -31.36 -28.15
C SER A 125 1.33 -32.33 -26.95
N LYS A 126 0.17 -32.45 -26.29
CA LYS A 126 -0.64 -33.67 -26.32
C LYS A 126 -2.11 -33.36 -25.99
#